data_AF-A0A355QZI4-F1
#
_entry.id   AF-A0A355QZI4-F1
#
_cell.length_a   1.000
_cell.length_b   1.000
_cell.length_c   1.000
_cell.angle_alpha   90.00
_cell.angle_beta   90.00
_cell.angle_gamma   90.00
#
_symmetry.space_group_name_H-M   'P 1'
#
loop_
_entity.id
_entity.type
_entity.pdbx_description
1 polymer ?
#
loop_
_entity_poly.entity_id
_entity_poly.type
_entity_poly.pdbx_seq_one_letter_code
_entity_poly.pdbx_strand_id
1 'polypeptide(L)' 'MTMPSERTRAIIQTREFLVDLSRDQAMPEAVRTEARRLLRHYPTADEVLLAGKVEEQREDGLPWVLLSSRID' A
#
# COMPACT_ATOMS: atom_id res chain seq x y z
N MET A 1 -13.92 7.20 -4.56
CA MET A 1 -12.44 7.32 -4.63
C MET A 1 -11.88 6.91 -3.27
N THR A 2 -10.71 6.27 -3.19
CA THR A 2 -10.03 5.95 -1.92
C THR A 2 -9.09 7.08 -1.52
N MET A 3 -9.12 7.48 -0.25
CA MET A 3 -8.29 8.55 0.30
C MET A 3 -6.80 8.15 0.27
N PRO A 4 -5.86 9.10 0.13
CA PRO A 4 -4.42 8.80 0.20
C PRO A 4 -4.02 8.03 1.46
N SER A 5 -4.61 8.38 2.61
CA SER A 5 -4.39 7.70 3.88
C SER A 5 -4.89 6.25 3.89
N GLU A 6 -6.01 5.97 3.22
CA GLU A 6 -6.55 4.62 3.06
C GLU A 6 -5.65 3.78 2.15
N ARG A 7 -5.16 4.35 1.06
CA ARG A 7 -4.25 3.68 0.13
C ARG A 7 -2.90 3.38 0.77
N THR A 8 -2.34 4.36 1.48
CA THR A 8 -1.11 4.22 2.27
C THR A 8 -1.22 3.04 3.23
N ARG A 9 -2.32 2.99 3.99
CA ARG A 9 -2.59 1.90 4.93
C ARG A 9 -2.73 0.55 4.24
N ALA A 10 -3.46 0.48 3.13
CA ALA A 10 -3.69 -0.77 2.41
C ALA A 10 -2.36 -1.38 1.88
N ILE A 11 -1.46 -0.54 1.36
CA ILE A 11 -0.14 -1.00 0.87
C ILE A 11 0.70 -1.53 2.04
N ILE A 12 0.74 -0.83 3.17
CA ILE A 12 1.49 -1.27 4.37
C ILE A 12 0.95 -2.61 4.88
N GLN A 13 -0.38 -2.73 5.03
CA GLN A 13 -1.02 -3.97 5.48
C GLN A 13 -0.78 -5.13 4.51
N THR A 14 -0.77 -4.88 3.21
CA THR A 14 -0.44 -5.92 2.22
C THR A 14 0.99 -6.41 2.41
N ARG A 15 1.94 -5.52 2.68
CA ARG A 15 3.31 -5.91 2.99
C ARG A 15 3.37 -6.80 4.23
N GLU A 16 2.68 -6.44 5.30
CA GLU A 16 2.60 -7.23 6.54
C GLU A 16 2.02 -8.62 6.26
N PHE A 17 0.91 -8.69 5.53
CA PHE A 17 0.31 -9.95 5.10
C PHE A 17 1.27 -10.84 4.29
N LEU A 18 2.04 -10.26 3.36
CA LEU A 18 3.06 -11.00 2.62
C LEU A 18 4.18 -11.52 3.53
N VAL A 19 4.57 -10.76 4.55
CA VAL A 19 5.53 -11.23 5.56
C VAL A 19 4.98 -12.42 6.33
N ASP A 20 3.72 -12.35 6.76
CA ASP A 20 3.06 -13.43 7.50
C ASP A 20 2.95 -14.69 6.64
N LEU A 21 2.46 -14.56 5.39
CA LEU A 21 2.41 -15.66 4.43
C LEU A 21 3.79 -16.29 4.19
N SER A 22 4.85 -15.48 4.12
CA SER A 22 6.20 -15.99 3.88
C SER A 22 6.76 -16.85 5.03
N ARG A 23 6.19 -16.71 6.23
CA ARG A 23 6.65 -17.37 7.47
C ARG A 23 5.70 -18.48 7.94
N ASP A 24 4.46 -18.48 7.47
CA ASP A 24 3.46 -19.46 7.85
C ASP A 24 3.76 -20.85 7.29
N GLN A 25 4.12 -21.79 8.18
CA GLN A 25 4.44 -23.18 7.80
C GLN A 25 3.22 -23.98 7.33
N ALA A 26 2.00 -23.52 7.63
CA ALA A 26 0.77 -24.15 7.15
C ALA A 26 0.52 -23.88 5.65
N MET A 27 1.15 -22.85 5.07
CA MET A 27 1.00 -22.52 3.65
C MET A 27 1.87 -23.41 2.75
N PRO A 28 1.44 -23.73 1.52
CA PRO A 28 2.27 -24.43 0.55
C PRO A 28 3.59 -23.70 0.29
N GLU A 29 4.66 -24.44 0.04
CA GLU A 29 5.98 -23.86 -0.21
C GLU A 29 5.98 -22.86 -1.37
N ALA A 30 5.24 -23.17 -2.44
CA ALA A 30 5.08 -22.28 -3.60
C ALA A 30 4.53 -20.90 -3.19
N VAL A 31 3.54 -20.85 -2.29
CA VAL A 31 2.94 -19.60 -1.80
C VAL A 31 3.96 -18.80 -0.98
N ARG A 32 4.68 -19.46 -0.06
CA ARG A 32 5.72 -18.78 0.74
C ARG A 32 6.83 -18.22 -0.13
N THR A 33 7.25 -18.98 -1.14
CA THR A 33 8.30 -18.58 -2.08
C THR A 33 7.88 -17.37 -2.90
N GLU A 34 6.64 -17.35 -3.39
CA GLU A 34 6.10 -16.19 -4.11
C GLU A 34 5.99 -14.96 -3.21
N ALA A 35 5.51 -15.11 -1.97
CA ALA A 35 5.47 -14.02 -1.00
C ALA A 35 6.87 -13.42 -0.76
N ARG A 36 7.91 -14.26 -0.61
CA ARG A 36 9.30 -13.80 -0.50
C ARG A 36 9.80 -13.11 -1.77
N ARG A 37 9.42 -13.59 -2.94
CA ARG A 37 9.78 -12.97 -4.23
C ARG A 37 9.17 -11.56 -4.33
N LEU A 38 7.88 -11.41 -4.04
CA LEU A 38 7.20 -10.12 -4.05
C LEU A 38 7.84 -9.13 -3.06
N LEU A 39 8.13 -9.58 -1.84
CA LEU A 39 8.77 -8.77 -0.80
C LEU A 39 10.15 -8.18 -1.19
N ARG A 40 10.85 -8.73 -2.18
CA ARG A 40 12.15 -8.17 -2.65
C ARG A 40 12.02 -6.78 -3.29
N HIS A 41 10.86 -6.50 -3.86
CA HIS A 41 10.59 -5.26 -4.59
C HIS A 41 9.34 -4.53 -4.09
N TYR A 42 8.67 -5.08 -3.08
CA TYR A 42 7.57 -4.42 -2.42
C TYR A 42 8.09 -3.27 -1.54
N PRO A 43 7.46 -2.08 -1.58
CA PRO A 43 7.96 -0.94 -0.82
C PRO A 43 7.93 -1.21 0.69
N THR A 44 8.85 -0.59 1.40
CA THR A 44 8.89 -0.56 2.87
C THR A 44 7.81 0.37 3.41
N ALA A 45 7.43 0.19 4.68
CA ALA A 45 6.42 1.05 5.31
C ALA A 45 6.83 2.53 5.28
N ASP A 46 8.11 2.82 5.50
CA ASP A 46 8.62 4.19 5.50
C ASP A 46 8.53 4.86 4.13
N GLU A 47 8.84 4.13 3.05
CA GLU A 47 8.70 4.62 1.67
C GLU A 47 7.23 4.95 1.35
N VAL A 48 6.30 4.08 1.77
CA VAL A 48 4.87 4.29 1.55
C VAL A 48 4.33 5.44 2.39
N LEU A 49 4.74 5.56 3.66
CA LEU A 49 4.36 6.67 4.54
C LEU A 49 4.86 8.01 4.01
N LEU A 50 6.09 8.06 3.49
CA LEU A 50 6.64 9.27 2.88
C LEU A 50 5.83 9.67 1.64
N ALA A 51 5.57 8.71 0.75
CA ALA A 51 4.77 8.96 -0.45
C ALA A 51 3.34 9.42 -0.11
N GLY A 52 2.70 8.78 0.87
CA GLY A 52 1.36 9.14 1.34
C GLY A 52 1.29 10.57 1.88
N LYS A 53 2.25 11.00 2.70
CA LYS A 53 2.31 12.38 3.20
C LYS A 53 2.46 13.41 2.08
N VAL A 54 3.25 13.10 1.05
CA VAL A 54 3.41 13.98 -0.11
C VAL A 54 2.11 14.08 -0.92
N GLU A 55 1.35 12.98 -1.03
CA GLU A 55 0.04 12.98 -1.68
C GLU A 55 -1.00 13.78 -0.89
N GLU A 56 -1.09 13.56 0.44
CA GLU A 56 -1.98 14.29 1.34
C GLU A 56 -1.73 15.81 1.27
N GLN A 57 -0.46 16.24 1.32
CA GLN A 57 -0.11 17.66 1.20
C GLN A 57 -0.48 18.29 -0.15
N ARG A 58 -0.56 17.49 -1.22
CA ARG A 58 -1.00 17.96 -2.55
C ARG A 58 -2.51 18.09 -2.61
N GLU A 59 -3.24 17.20 -1.93
CA GLU A 59 -4.70 17.26 -1.83
C GLU A 59 -5.16 18.37 -0.87
N ASP A 60 -4.41 18.67 0.20
CA ASP A 60 -4.74 19.75 1.14
C ASP A 60 -4.84 21.14 0.46
N GLY A 61 -4.27 21.31 -0.73
CA GLY A 61 -4.38 22.52 -1.56
C GLY A 61 -5.63 22.59 -2.45
N LEU A 62 -6.42 21.52 -2.55
CA LEU A 62 -7.60 21.41 -3.41
C LEU A 62 -8.75 20.74 -2.65
N PRO A 63 -9.92 21.40 -2.49
CA PRO A 63 -11.09 20.75 -1.90
C PRO A 63 -11.37 19.42 -2.61
N TRP A 64 -11.48 18.33 -1.85
CA TRP A 64 -11.79 16.98 -2.38
C TRP A 64 -13.02 16.96 -3.30
N VAL A 65 -13.96 17.89 -3.08
CA VAL A 65 -15.16 18.14 -3.89
C VAL A 65 -14.84 18.55 -5.33
N LEU A 66 -13.69 19.19 -5.59
CA LEU A 66 -13.26 19.63 -6.93
C LEU A 66 -12.52 18.56 -7.74
N LEU A 67 -12.08 17.46 -7.11
CA LEU A 67 -11.38 16.37 -7.79
C LEU A 67 -12.31 15.23 -8.19
N SER A 68 -13.48 15.09 -7.55
CA SER A 68 -14.49 14.09 -7.96
C SER A 68 -15.16 14.38 -9.30
N SER A 69 -15.11 15.64 -9.78
CA SER A 69 -15.79 16.07 -11.01
C SER A 69 -14.90 16.09 -12.26
N ARG A 70 -13.66 15.61 -12.19
CA ARG A 70 -12.73 15.54 -13.34
C ARG A 70 -12.65 14.15 -13.99
N ILE A 71 -13.43 13.21 -13.49
CA ILE A 71 -13.58 11.88 -14.06
C ILE A 71 -15.07 11.73 -14.38
N ASP A 72 -15.51 12.43 -15.42
CA ASP A 72 -16.71 12.16 -16.22
C ASP A 72 -16.43 12.63 -17.66
#